data_AF-A0A950L2D7-F1
#
_entry.id   AF-A0A950L2D7-F1
#
_cell.length_a   1.000
_cell.length_b   1.000
_cell.length_c   1.000
_cell.angle_alpha   90.00
_cell.angle_beta   90.00
_cell.angle_gamma   90.00
#
_symmetry.space_group_name_H-M   'P 1'
#
loop_
_entity.id
_entity.type
_entity.pdbx_description
1 polymer ?
#
loop_
_entity_poly.entity_id
_entity_poly.type
_entity_poly.pdbx_seq_one_letter_code
_entity_poly.pdbx_strand_id
1 'polypeptide(L)'
;MRYARFHRFWPALPGTIWVLIGLILCGVWCAHAQEAADVYSGSPGQVIFTQRAIRHIEERHWPDSPAQGAGKFAPGITEDSLRELVTEAVANGQVRQNTHGRPGKIYEYAFNHAIGVTIDGNPAHRLRVVVNQRNRLVTAFPF
;
A
#
# COMPACT_ATOMS: atom_id res chain seq x y z
N MET A 1 6.69 -54.21 55.89
CA MET A 1 5.42 -54.39 56.63
C MET A 1 4.39 -53.38 56.12
N ARG A 2 3.12 -53.75 56.26
CA ARG A 2 1.88 -53.21 55.67
C ARG A 2 1.56 -51.72 55.97
N TYR A 3 0.93 -51.07 54.98
CA TYR A 3 -0.25 -50.16 55.09
C TYR A 3 -0.04 -48.83 55.85
N ALA A 4 -0.84 -47.76 55.78
CA ALA A 4 -2.09 -47.31 55.12
C ALA A 4 -2.02 -45.75 55.20
N ARG A 5 -2.44 -44.95 54.22
CA ARG A 5 -3.79 -44.49 53.83
C ARG A 5 -4.74 -44.04 54.95
N PHE A 6 -5.27 -42.83 54.74
CA PHE A 6 -6.35 -42.09 55.44
C PHE A 6 -5.89 -41.38 56.73
N HIS A 7 -6.24 -40.13 57.01
CA HIS A 7 -7.57 -39.48 57.03
C HIS A 7 -7.47 -38.03 56.48
N ARG A 8 -8.34 -37.54 55.58
CA ARG A 8 -9.63 -36.85 55.84
C ARG A 8 -9.59 -35.92 57.05
N PHE A 9 -9.80 -34.61 56.86
CA PHE A 9 -10.74 -33.74 57.63
C PHE A 9 -10.52 -32.27 57.24
N TRP A 10 -11.52 -31.69 56.57
CA TRP A 10 -11.77 -30.24 56.46
C TRP A 10 -12.42 -29.80 57.79
N PRO A 11 -12.17 -28.60 58.36
CA PRO A 11 -13.07 -27.50 58.03
C PRO A 11 -12.54 -26.04 58.09
N ALA A 12 -13.15 -25.22 57.23
CA ALA A 12 -13.73 -23.88 57.45
C ALA A 12 -12.94 -22.75 58.16
N LEU A 13 -12.85 -21.63 57.42
CA LEU A 13 -12.53 -20.25 57.82
C LEU A 13 -13.59 -19.65 58.78
N PRO A 14 -13.29 -18.56 59.53
CA PRO A 14 -13.69 -17.22 59.04
C PRO A 14 -12.85 -16.00 59.50
N GLY A 15 -12.98 -14.86 58.78
CA GLY A 15 -12.86 -13.50 59.33
C GLY A 15 -11.64 -12.65 58.88
N THR A 16 -11.62 -12.14 57.64
CA THR A 16 -11.84 -10.71 57.25
C THR A 16 -10.82 -9.66 57.73
N ILE A 17 -9.95 -9.18 56.83
CA ILE A 17 -9.60 -7.74 56.69
C ILE A 17 -9.43 -7.41 55.19
N TRP A 18 -10.12 -6.36 54.77
CA TRP A 18 -10.16 -5.76 53.45
C TRP A 18 -8.89 -4.97 53.12
N VAL A 19 -8.32 -5.12 51.91
CA VAL A 19 -7.88 -3.98 51.07
C VAL A 19 -8.03 -4.38 49.59
N LEU A 20 -8.74 -3.52 48.86
CA LEU A 20 -9.01 -3.51 47.43
C LEU A 20 -7.74 -3.40 46.57
N ILE A 21 -7.60 -4.22 45.52
CA ILE A 21 -7.00 -3.81 44.24
C ILE A 21 -7.79 -4.49 43.11
N GLY A 22 -8.15 -3.68 42.11
CA GLY A 22 -9.26 -3.89 41.19
C GLY A 22 -9.11 -5.00 40.16
N LEU A 23 -10.26 -5.61 39.88
CA LEU A 23 -10.62 -6.18 38.59
C LEU A 23 -10.31 -5.22 37.45
N ILE A 24 -9.81 -5.74 36.32
CA ILE A 24 -10.56 -5.75 35.05
C ILE A 24 -9.89 -6.78 34.12
N LEU A 25 -10.66 -7.83 33.84
CA LEU A 25 -10.50 -8.76 32.74
C LEU A 25 -10.82 -8.03 31.43
N CYS A 26 -10.00 -8.19 30.40
CA CYS A 26 -10.51 -8.24 29.03
C CYS A 26 -9.46 -8.89 28.13
N GLY A 27 -9.81 -10.06 27.58
CA GLY A 27 -8.99 -10.73 26.58
C GLY A 27 -8.95 -9.93 25.29
N VAL A 28 -7.80 -9.92 24.63
CA VAL A 28 -7.70 -9.55 23.22
C VAL A 28 -6.64 -10.43 22.56
N TRP A 29 -7.11 -11.26 21.64
CA TRP A 29 -6.38 -11.79 20.50
C TRP A 29 -5.51 -10.68 19.88
N CYS A 30 -4.20 -10.71 20.07
CA CYS A 30 -3.29 -9.93 19.23
C CYS A 30 -2.74 -10.84 18.15
N ALA A 31 -3.50 -10.96 17.06
CA ALA A 31 -2.96 -11.37 15.77
C ALA A 31 -1.77 -10.45 15.45
N HIS A 32 -0.56 -11.00 15.43
CA HIS A 32 0.60 -10.33 14.87
C HIS A 32 0.46 -10.36 13.34
N ALA A 33 -0.39 -9.48 12.81
CA ALA A 33 -0.24 -9.01 11.46
C ALA A 33 0.83 -7.91 11.50
N GLN A 34 2.09 -8.26 11.20
CA GLN A 34 3.05 -7.26 10.76
C GLN A 34 2.58 -6.73 9.40
N GLU A 35 1.71 -5.72 9.43
CA GLU A 35 1.57 -4.80 8.31
C GLU A 35 2.90 -4.05 8.23
N ALA A 36 3.73 -4.42 7.25
CA ALA A 36 4.90 -3.66 6.86
C ALA A 36 4.43 -2.24 6.52
N ALA A 37 4.65 -1.31 7.45
CA ALA A 37 4.44 0.10 7.23
C ALA A 37 5.44 0.55 6.16
N ASP A 38 4.94 0.76 4.94
CA ASP A 38 5.63 1.48 3.87
C ASP A 38 5.99 2.88 4.41
N VAL A 39 7.22 3.05 4.90
CA VAL A 39 7.81 4.36 5.16
C VAL A 39 8.57 4.75 3.90
N TYR A 40 7.91 5.49 3.02
CA TYR A 40 8.59 6.40 2.09
C TYR A 40 8.07 7.80 2.37
N SER A 41 8.90 8.60 3.04
CA SER A 41 8.63 9.98 3.43
C SER A 41 8.46 10.85 2.18
N GLY A 42 7.21 11.21 1.88
CA GLY A 42 6.91 12.25 0.92
C GLY A 42 6.71 13.60 1.61
N SER A 43 7.33 14.67 1.13
CA SER A 43 6.95 16.05 1.52
C SER A 43 5.46 16.30 1.23
N PRO A 44 4.80 17.25 1.91
CA PRO A 44 3.43 17.65 1.57
C PRO A 44 3.35 18.03 0.09
N GLY A 45 2.62 17.24 -0.70
CA GLY A 45 2.53 17.39 -2.17
C GLY A 45 3.24 16.30 -2.99
N GLN A 46 3.97 15.39 -2.35
CA GLN A 46 4.65 14.27 -3.01
C GLN A 46 3.70 13.06 -3.18
N VAL A 47 3.83 12.36 -4.31
CA VAL A 47 3.07 11.13 -4.56
C VAL A 47 3.59 9.99 -3.69
N ILE A 48 2.66 9.27 -3.07
CA ILE A 48 2.95 8.09 -2.26
C ILE A 48 2.88 6.86 -3.17
N PHE A 49 4.03 6.23 -3.40
CA PHE A 49 4.11 4.94 -4.08
C PHE A 49 3.72 3.84 -3.10
N THR A 50 2.95 2.87 -3.58
CA THR A 50 2.56 1.70 -2.78
C THR A 50 2.92 0.46 -3.57
N GLN A 51 3.26 -0.64 -2.90
CA GLN A 51 3.57 -1.90 -3.59
C GLN A 51 2.44 -2.33 -4.54
N ARG A 52 1.18 -2.10 -4.15
CA ARG A 52 0.02 -2.40 -4.99
C ARG A 52 0.03 -1.63 -6.32
N ALA A 53 0.41 -0.36 -6.29
CA ALA A 53 0.44 0.48 -7.49
C ALA A 53 1.61 0.11 -8.40
N ILE A 54 2.79 -0.13 -7.83
CA ILE A 54 3.96 -0.62 -8.57
C ILE A 54 3.61 -1.94 -9.27
N ARG A 55 3.13 -2.93 -8.51
CA ARG A 55 2.72 -4.22 -9.07
C ARG A 55 1.68 -4.08 -10.18
N HIS A 56 0.68 -3.19 -10.03
CA HIS A 56 -0.29 -2.94 -11.09
C HIS A 56 0.36 -2.38 -12.37
N ILE A 57 1.32 -1.46 -12.21
CA ILE A 57 2.06 -0.89 -13.33
C ILE A 57 2.93 -1.95 -14.00
N GLU A 58 3.60 -2.81 -13.24
CA GLU A 58 4.36 -3.93 -13.79
C GLU A 58 3.45 -4.91 -14.53
N GLU A 59 2.39 -5.38 -13.87
CA GLU A 59 1.44 -6.36 -14.44
C GLU A 59 0.79 -5.88 -15.73
N ARG A 60 0.59 -4.57 -15.91
CA ARG A 60 -0.16 -4.02 -17.06
C ARG A 60 0.66 -3.22 -18.07
N HIS A 61 1.67 -2.51 -17.60
CA HIS A 61 2.34 -1.45 -18.35
C HIS A 61 3.85 -1.68 -18.48
N TRP A 62 4.44 -2.71 -17.86
CA TRP A 62 5.84 -3.06 -18.10
C TRP A 62 6.09 -3.43 -19.57
N PRO A 63 7.31 -3.28 -20.10
CA PRO A 63 7.59 -3.52 -21.52
C PRO A 63 7.24 -4.94 -21.99
N ASP A 64 7.41 -5.94 -21.12
CA ASP A 64 7.16 -7.36 -21.39
C ASP A 64 5.80 -7.86 -20.87
N SER A 65 5.00 -6.98 -20.25
CA SER A 65 3.68 -7.34 -19.73
C SER A 65 2.78 -7.84 -20.86
N PRO A 66 2.13 -9.02 -20.71
CA PRO A 66 1.22 -9.56 -21.73
C PRO A 66 -0.14 -8.85 -21.76
N ALA A 67 -0.39 -7.88 -20.88
CA ALA A 67 -1.69 -7.21 -20.79
C ALA A 67 -2.01 -6.47 -22.09
N GLN A 68 -3.13 -6.81 -22.70
CA GLN A 68 -3.64 -6.14 -23.90
C GLN A 68 -4.35 -4.84 -23.55
N GLY A 69 -4.48 -3.94 -24.53
CA GLY A 69 -5.23 -2.70 -24.37
C GLY A 69 -4.59 -1.73 -23.38
N ALA A 70 -3.26 -1.67 -23.34
CA ALA A 70 -2.49 -0.82 -22.44
C ALA A 70 -1.22 -0.31 -23.13
N GLY A 71 -0.90 0.97 -22.94
CA GLY A 71 0.42 1.48 -23.28
C GLY A 71 1.50 0.83 -22.41
N LYS A 72 2.71 0.70 -22.95
CA LYS A 72 3.84 -0.01 -22.32
C LYS A 72 5.02 0.94 -22.17
N PHE A 73 5.71 0.88 -21.06
CA PHE A 73 6.98 1.59 -20.89
C PHE A 73 8.05 1.07 -21.86
N ALA A 74 9.08 1.88 -22.08
CA ALA A 74 10.21 1.49 -22.91
C ALA A 74 11.02 0.36 -22.26
N PRO A 75 11.64 -0.55 -23.05
CA PRO A 75 12.57 -1.55 -22.53
C PRO A 75 13.66 -0.92 -21.66
N GLY A 76 14.00 -1.59 -20.55
CA GLY A 76 15.02 -1.10 -19.60
C GLY A 76 14.51 -0.16 -18.51
N ILE A 77 13.20 0.15 -18.49
CA ILE A 77 12.58 0.82 -17.34
C ILE A 77 12.85 0.01 -16.05
N THR A 78 13.17 0.72 -14.97
CA THR A 78 13.32 0.22 -13.60
C THR A 78 12.31 0.91 -12.68
N GLU A 79 12.06 0.37 -11.48
CA GLU A 79 11.21 1.06 -10.49
C GLU A 79 11.70 2.49 -10.18
N ASP A 80 13.01 2.71 -10.12
CA ASP A 80 13.58 4.04 -9.86
C ASP A 80 13.28 5.01 -11.01
N SER A 81 13.52 4.60 -12.26
CA SER A 81 13.18 5.42 -13.42
C SER A 81 11.67 5.66 -13.56
N LEU A 82 10.82 4.70 -13.15
CA LEU A 82 9.38 4.91 -13.05
C LEU A 82 9.04 5.99 -12.01
N ARG A 83 9.69 5.97 -10.84
CA ARG A 83 9.50 6.98 -9.80
C ARG A 83 9.91 8.37 -10.28
N GLU A 84 11.00 8.47 -11.02
CA GLU A 84 11.45 9.73 -11.64
C GLU A 84 10.42 10.25 -12.65
N LEU A 85 9.97 9.42 -13.58
CA LEU A 85 8.95 9.79 -14.58
C LEU A 85 7.64 10.24 -13.93
N VAL A 86 7.18 9.52 -12.90
CA VAL A 86 5.96 9.88 -12.14
C VAL A 86 6.15 11.18 -11.38
N THR A 87 7.31 11.38 -10.76
CA THR A 87 7.62 12.60 -9.99
C THR A 87 7.64 13.82 -10.92
N GLU A 88 8.32 13.70 -12.07
CA GLU A 88 8.37 14.74 -13.11
C GLU A 88 6.97 15.08 -13.63
N ALA A 89 6.16 14.06 -13.96
CA ALA A 89 4.82 14.28 -14.47
C ALA A 89 3.88 14.92 -13.43
N VAL A 90 4.06 14.64 -12.14
CA VAL A 90 3.27 15.27 -11.08
C VAL A 90 3.70 16.72 -10.83
N ALA A 91 5.00 17.00 -10.93
CA ALA A 91 5.54 18.34 -10.74
C ALA A 91 5.15 19.30 -11.88
N ASN A 92 5.23 18.82 -13.12
CA ASN A 92 5.16 19.67 -14.33
C ASN A 92 3.96 19.38 -15.23
N GLY A 93 3.17 18.34 -14.94
CA GLY A 93 2.05 17.92 -15.77
C GLY A 93 0.79 18.79 -15.63
N GLN A 94 -0.03 18.74 -16.68
CA GLN A 94 -1.39 19.28 -16.65
C GLN A 94 -2.25 18.46 -15.70
N VAL A 95 -2.86 19.12 -14.72
CA VAL A 95 -3.69 18.48 -13.69
C VAL A 95 -5.17 18.58 -14.02
N ARG A 96 -5.89 17.47 -13.87
CA ARG A 96 -7.35 17.44 -13.96
C ARG A 96 -7.97 16.49 -12.95
N GLN A 97 -9.26 16.68 -12.69
CA GLN A 97 -10.03 15.75 -11.85
C GLN A 97 -10.04 14.35 -12.47
N ASN A 98 -10.01 13.35 -11.61
CA ASN A 98 -10.18 11.97 -12.04
C ASN A 98 -11.61 11.77 -12.61
N THR A 99 -11.75 10.79 -13.50
CA THR A 99 -12.94 10.57 -14.31
C THR A 99 -13.92 9.60 -13.64
N HIS A 100 -15.18 9.60 -14.11
CA HIS A 100 -16.24 8.69 -13.66
C HIS A 100 -16.61 8.85 -12.17
N GLY A 101 -16.56 10.08 -11.65
CA GLY A 101 -16.86 10.37 -10.24
C GLY A 101 -15.87 9.75 -9.24
N ARG A 102 -14.80 9.12 -9.72
CA ARG A 102 -13.74 8.60 -8.86
C ARG A 102 -12.94 9.77 -8.33
N PRO A 103 -12.75 9.86 -7.02
CA PRO A 103 -12.05 11.00 -6.49
C PRO A 103 -10.53 10.84 -6.66
N GLY A 104 -9.81 11.95 -6.73
CA GLY A 104 -8.37 11.98 -7.01
C GLY A 104 -8.03 12.87 -8.20
N LYS A 105 -6.78 12.78 -8.67
CA LYS A 105 -6.25 13.64 -9.73
C LYS A 105 -5.58 12.81 -10.81
N ILE A 106 -5.61 13.34 -12.02
CA ILE A 106 -4.85 12.86 -13.16
C ILE A 106 -3.83 13.94 -13.52
N TYR A 107 -2.58 13.55 -13.64
CA TYR A 107 -1.51 14.38 -14.18
C TYR A 107 -1.12 13.83 -15.55
N GLU A 108 -0.98 14.72 -16.53
CA GLU A 108 -0.53 14.37 -17.88
C GLU A 108 0.64 15.26 -18.27
N TYR A 109 1.76 14.65 -18.63
CA TYR A 109 2.98 15.36 -19.00
C TYR A 109 3.56 14.82 -20.30
N ALA A 110 4.18 15.70 -21.09
CA ALA A 110 4.81 15.37 -22.36
C ALA A 110 6.34 15.45 -22.21
N PHE A 111 7.02 14.35 -22.51
CA PHE A 111 8.46 14.23 -22.51
C PHE A 111 9.03 14.51 -23.92
N ASN A 112 10.23 15.06 -23.97
CA ASN A 112 10.93 15.34 -25.24
C ASN A 112 11.53 14.10 -25.91
N HIS A 113 11.34 12.91 -25.32
CA HIS A 113 11.77 11.63 -25.84
C HIS A 113 10.63 10.60 -25.66
N ALA A 114 10.69 9.50 -26.41
CA ALA A 114 9.73 8.41 -26.25
C ALA A 114 10.01 7.68 -24.93
N ILE A 115 8.99 7.54 -24.09
CA ILE A 115 9.04 6.84 -22.80
C ILE A 115 8.45 5.43 -22.86
N GLY A 116 7.99 5.01 -24.05
CA GLY A 116 7.33 3.75 -24.27
C GLY A 116 6.51 3.75 -25.55
N VAL A 117 5.43 2.97 -25.55
CA VAL A 117 4.46 2.87 -26.64
C VAL A 117 3.04 3.07 -26.15
N THR A 118 2.18 3.61 -27.01
CA THR A 118 0.75 3.78 -26.75
C THR A 118 0.03 2.43 -26.84
N ILE A 119 -1.26 2.42 -26.52
CA ILE A 119 -2.13 1.24 -26.69
C ILE A 119 -2.16 0.71 -28.12
N ASP A 120 -1.94 1.58 -29.11
CA ASP A 120 -1.93 1.26 -30.54
C ASP A 120 -0.53 0.86 -31.05
N GLY A 121 0.48 0.82 -30.16
CA GLY A 121 1.86 0.46 -30.50
C GLY A 121 2.72 1.59 -31.06
N ASN A 122 2.20 2.82 -31.13
CA ASN A 122 2.98 3.98 -31.58
C ASN A 122 3.93 4.47 -30.46
N PRO A 123 5.04 5.15 -30.77
CA PRO A 123 5.88 5.76 -29.74
C PRO A 123 5.07 6.71 -28.85
N ALA A 124 5.13 6.50 -27.54
CA ALA A 124 4.47 7.32 -26.55
C ALA A 124 5.45 8.34 -25.96
N HIS A 125 5.10 9.61 -26.08
CA HIS A 125 5.84 10.74 -25.51
C HIS A 125 5.14 11.33 -24.29
N ARG A 126 3.98 10.81 -23.90
CA ARG A 126 3.18 11.35 -22.80
C ARG A 126 2.97 10.32 -21.72
N LEU A 127 3.03 10.75 -20.47
CA LEU A 127 2.72 9.93 -19.31
C LEU A 127 1.42 10.40 -18.68
N ARG A 128 0.53 9.47 -18.37
CA ARG A 128 -0.63 9.72 -17.51
C ARG A 128 -0.38 9.10 -16.15
N VAL A 129 -0.47 9.90 -15.10
CA VAL A 129 -0.37 9.47 -13.70
C VAL A 129 -1.72 9.67 -13.03
N VAL A 130 -2.23 8.64 -12.37
CA VAL A 130 -3.47 8.71 -11.60
C VAL A 130 -3.15 8.56 -10.12
N VAL A 131 -3.58 9.52 -9.30
CA VAL A 131 -3.48 9.46 -7.84
C VAL A 131 -4.85 9.55 -7.20
N ASN A 132 -5.02 8.92 -6.04
CA ASN A 132 -6.26 9.04 -5.27
C ASN A 132 -6.26 10.29 -4.36
N GLN A 133 -7.33 10.51 -3.59
CA GLN A 133 -7.46 11.64 -2.66
C GLN A 133 -6.39 11.71 -1.57
N ARG A 134 -5.72 10.58 -1.29
CA ARG A 134 -4.65 10.49 -0.29
C ARG A 134 -3.28 10.64 -0.93
N ASN A 135 -3.20 11.17 -2.16
CA ASN A 135 -1.99 11.28 -2.99
C ASN A 135 -1.26 9.95 -3.21
N ARG A 136 -1.94 8.80 -3.05
CA ARG A 136 -1.34 7.49 -3.37
C ARG A 136 -1.46 7.25 -4.87
N LEU A 137 -0.37 6.81 -5.47
CA LEU A 137 -0.34 6.34 -6.86
C LEU A 137 -1.36 5.22 -7.03
N VAL A 138 -2.18 5.32 -8.07
CA VAL A 138 -3.13 4.27 -8.48
C VAL A 138 -2.56 3.53 -9.69
N THR A 139 -2.09 4.27 -10.69
CA THR A 139 -1.43 3.75 -11.90
C THR A 139 -0.66 4.87 -12.61
N ALA A 140 0.30 4.50 -13.44
CA ALA A 140 0.97 5.38 -14.39
C ALA A 140 1.25 4.61 -15.69
N PHE A 141 1.04 5.23 -16.85
CA PHE A 141 1.26 4.58 -18.13
C PHE A 141 1.52 5.56 -19.28
N PRO A 142 2.34 5.16 -20.28
CA PRO A 142 2.50 5.91 -21.53
C PRO A 142 1.21 5.90 -22.37
N PHE A 143 0.88 7.02 -23.02
CA PHE A 143 -0.33 7.15 -23.85
C PHE A 143 -0.18 8.14 -25.02
#